data_AF-A0A078LK12-F1
#
_entry.id   AF-A0A078LK12-F1
#
_cell.length_a   1.000
_cell.length_b   1.000
_cell.length_c   1.000
_cell.angle_alpha   90.00
_cell.angle_beta   90.00
_cell.angle_gamma   90.00
#
_symmetry.space_group_name_H-M   'P 1'
#
loop_
_entity.id
_entity.type
_entity.pdbx_description
1 polymer ?
#
loop_
_entity_poly.entity_id
_entity_poly.type
_entity_poly.pdbx_seq_one_letter_code
_entity_poly.pdbx_strand_id
1 'polypeptide(L)' 'MKTFKSLTLEPEIAFRQIAVMIESGLIFSVVDGEDSSDLSDCIFHLAMQYAEAAHDYARESRKNENSSRNA' A
#
# COMPACT_ATOMS: atom_id res chain seq x y z
N MET A 1 3.36 7.68 -11.74
CA MET A 1 2.76 7.47 -10.40
C MET A 1 1.65 6.44 -10.55
N LYS A 2 1.75 5.26 -9.92
CA LYS A 2 0.64 4.29 -9.91
C LYS A 2 -0.54 4.94 -9.19
N THR A 3 -1.73 4.90 -9.78
CA THR A 3 -2.94 5.45 -9.16
C THR A 3 -3.78 4.31 -8.60
N PHE A 4 -4.06 4.39 -7.31
CA PHE A 4 -4.92 3.43 -6.63
C PHE A 4 -6.28 4.10 -6.40
N LYS A 5 -7.33 3.59 -7.04
CA LYS A 5 -8.66 4.19 -6.92
C LYS A 5 -9.14 4.07 -5.48
N SER A 6 -9.52 5.20 -4.88
CA SER A 6 -10.00 5.31 -3.48
C SER A 6 -8.95 5.06 -2.39
N LEU A 7 -7.67 4.94 -2.73
CA LEU A 7 -6.58 4.91 -1.75
C LEU A 7 -5.78 6.21 -1.86
N THR A 8 -5.36 6.73 -0.71
CA THR A 8 -4.55 7.95 -0.64
C THR A 8 -3.08 7.58 -0.47
N LEU A 9 -2.14 8.40 -0.91
CA LEU A 9 -0.72 8.19 -0.64
C LEU A 9 -0.22 8.96 0.58
N GLU A 10 -1.13 9.68 1.27
CA GLU A 10 -0.82 10.37 2.53
C GLU A 10 -0.27 9.37 3.57
N PRO A 11 0.95 9.56 4.09
CA PRO A 11 1.69 8.50 4.79
C PRO A 11 0.93 7.87 5.96
N GLU A 12 0.25 8.69 6.78
CA GLU A 12 -0.48 8.22 7.95
C GLU A 12 -1.68 7.34 7.59
N ILE A 13 -2.39 7.70 6.52
CA ILE A 13 -3.56 6.96 6.05
C ILE A 13 -3.12 5.73 5.25
N ALA A 14 -2.09 5.87 4.41
CA ALA A 14 -1.54 4.77 3.62
C ALA A 14 -1.00 3.65 4.51
N PHE A 15 -0.31 3.97 5.61
CA PHE A 15 0.15 2.97 6.57
C PHE A 15 -1.00 2.14 7.15
N ARG A 16 -2.11 2.78 7.55
CA ARG A 16 -3.31 2.08 8.02
C ARG A 16 -3.94 1.22 6.94
N GLN A 17 -4.03 1.73 5.71
CA GLN A 17 -4.63 1.00 4.59
C GLN A 17 -3.79 -0.23 4.21
N ILE A 18 -2.45 -0.16 4.28
CA ILE A 18 -1.55 -1.31 4.10
C ILE A 18 -1.79 -2.36 5.19
N ALA A 19 -1.90 -1.94 6.46
CA ALA A 19 -2.16 -2.86 7.57
C ALA A 19 -3.48 -3.63 7.37
N VAL A 20 -4.55 -2.93 6.99
CA VAL A 20 -5.86 -3.54 6.69
C VAL A 20 -5.76 -4.56 5.54
N MET A 21 -5.00 -4.25 4.48
CA MET A 21 -4.78 -5.20 3.39
C MET A 21 -4.05 -6.46 3.87
N ILE A 22 -2.99 -6.32 4.68
CA ILE A 22 -2.25 -7.45 5.22
C ILE A 22 -3.15 -8.31 6.11
N GLU A 23 -3.90 -7.70 7.03
CA GLU A 23 -4.86 -8.41 7.89
C GLU A 23 -5.93 -9.14 7.06
N SER A 24 -6.45 -8.51 6.01
CA SER A 24 -7.41 -9.14 5.11
C SER A 24 -6.79 -10.34 4.39
N GLY A 25 -5.58 -10.19 3.82
CA GLY A 25 -4.86 -11.28 3.15
C GLY A 25 -4.63 -12.48 4.08
N LEU A 26 -4.31 -12.22 5.35
CA LEU A 26 -4.17 -13.27 6.37
C LEU A 26 -5.51 -13.98 6.65
N ILE A 27 -6.61 -13.24 6.82
CA ILE A 27 -7.94 -13.84 7.02
C ILE A 27 -8.29 -14.75 5.85
N PHE A 28 -8.14 -14.27 4.61
CA PHE A 28 -8.44 -15.08 3.43
C PHE A 28 -7.52 -16.30 3.30
N SER A 29 -6.25 -16.19 3.66
CA SER A 29 -5.31 -17.33 3.64
C SER A 29 -5.69 -18.48 4.58
N VAL A 30 -6.45 -18.19 5.64
CA VAL A 30 -6.88 -19.19 6.64
C VAL A 30 -8.29 -19.70 6.35
N VAL A 31 -9.15 -18.88 5.75
CA VAL A 31 -10.56 -19.18 5.50
C VAL A 31 -10.78 -19.90 4.17
N ASP A 32 -9.87 -19.77 3.20
CA ASP A 32 -9.91 -20.56 1.95
C ASP A 32 -9.57 -22.03 2.23
N GLY A 33 -10.57 -22.77 2.69
CA GLY A 33 -10.55 -24.22 2.80
C GLY A 33 -10.90 -24.87 1.46
N GLU A 34 -9.93 -25.58 0.91
CA GLU A 34 -10.01 -26.39 -0.33
C GLU A 34 -10.12 -25.57 -1.63
N ASP A 35 -9.06 -25.70 -2.45
CA ASP A 35 -8.94 -25.30 -3.85
C ASP A 35 -8.82 -23.80 -4.20
N SER A 36 -7.56 -23.34 -4.25
CA SER A 36 -7.00 -22.48 -5.32
C SER A 36 -7.37 -21.00 -5.41
N SER A 37 -7.92 -20.39 -4.37
CA SER A 37 -8.11 -18.95 -4.36
C SER A 37 -6.78 -18.24 -4.05
N ASP A 38 -6.08 -17.80 -5.11
CA ASP A 38 -4.91 -16.90 -5.05
C ASP A 38 -5.29 -15.49 -4.53
N LEU A 39 -6.46 -15.34 -3.90
CA LEU A 39 -6.97 -14.05 -3.44
C LEU A 39 -6.08 -13.45 -2.35
N SER A 40 -5.62 -14.27 -1.40
CA SER A 40 -4.68 -13.83 -0.37
C SER A 40 -3.37 -13.32 -0.99
N ASP A 41 -2.81 -14.05 -1.95
CA ASP A 41 -1.62 -13.65 -2.72
C ASP A 41 -1.85 -12.36 -3.53
N CYS A 42 -3.02 -12.22 -4.16
CA CYS A 42 -3.42 -10.99 -4.86
C CYS A 42 -3.48 -9.79 -3.90
N ILE A 43 -4.04 -9.98 -2.71
CA ILE A 43 -4.13 -8.94 -1.67
C ILE A 43 -2.73 -8.56 -1.19
N PHE A 44 -1.85 -9.53 -0.93
CA PHE A 44 -0.46 -9.25 -0.54
C PHE A 44 0.31 -8.54 -1.64
N HIS A 45 0.11 -8.93 -2.90
CA HIS A 45 0.73 -8.26 -4.03
C HIS A 45 0.25 -6.80 -4.16
N LEU A 46 -1.04 -6.54 -3.98
CA LEU A 46 -1.59 -5.19 -3.95
C LEU A 46 -1.01 -4.36 -2.80
N ALA A 47 -0.92 -4.93 -1.59
CA ALA A 47 -0.33 -4.27 -0.44
C ALA A 47 1.13 -3.87 -0.68
N MET A 48 1.92 -4.75 -1.31
CA MET A 48 3.31 -4.47 -1.70
C MET A 48 3.40 -3.30 -2.68
N GLN A 49 2.66 -3.35 -3.79
CA GLN A 49 2.68 -2.28 -4.79
C GLN A 49 2.24 -0.94 -4.22
N TYR A 50 1.29 -0.97 -3.28
CA TYR A 50 0.78 0.22 -2.63
C TYR A 50 1.76 0.79 -1.61
N ALA A 51 2.47 -0.05 -0.87
CA ALA A 51 3.56 0.36 0.02
C ALA A 51 4.71 1.01 -0.74
N GLU A 52 5.10 0.46 -1.91
CA GLU A 52 6.10 1.06 -2.80
C GLU A 52 5.67 2.47 -3.25
N ALA A 53 4.41 2.60 -3.71
CA ALA A 53 3.90 3.89 -4.17
C ALA A 53 3.81 4.93 -3.03
N ALA A 54 3.40 4.52 -1.83
CA ALA A 54 3.35 5.39 -0.66
C ALA A 54 4.76 5.84 -0.23
N HIS A 55 5.74 4.93 -0.28
CA HIS A 55 7.14 5.26 -0.01
C HIS A 55 7.70 6.28 -1.01
N ASP A 56 7.47 6.05 -2.31
CA ASP A 56 7.93 6.95 -3.37
C ASP A 56 7.30 8.34 -3.24
N TYR A 57 5.99 8.40 -2.99
CA TYR A 57 5.29 9.64 -2.70
C TYR A 57 5.90 10.39 -1.52
N ALA A 58 6.11 9.72 -0.38
CA ALA A 58 6.72 10.32 0.80
C ALA A 58 8.17 10.79 0.55
N ARG A 59 8.92 10.08 -0.30
CA ARG A 59 10.28 10.46 -0.69
C ARG A 59 10.28 11.70 -1.59
N GLU A 60 9.36 11.78 -2.55
CA GLU A 60 9.19 12.94 -3.44
C GLU A 60 8.74 14.18 -2.67
N SER A 61 7.75 14.06 -1.79
CA SER A 61 7.28 15.17 -0.95
C SER A 61 8.41 15.78 -0.13
N ARG A 62 9.25 14.95 0.51
CA ARG A 62 10.42 15.42 1.26
C ARG A 62 11.47 16.10 0.39
N LYS A 63 11.69 15.62 -0.84
CA LYS A 63 12.63 16.25 -1.78
C LYS A 63 12.15 17.64 -2.19
N ASN A 64 10.85 17.78 -2.43
CA ASN A 64 10.24 19.04 -2.83
C ASN A 64 10.27 20.06 -1.69
N GLU A 65 9.95 19.65 -0.45
CA GLU A 65 10.07 20.50 0.74
C GLU A 65 11.50 21.03 0.95
N ASN A 66 12.51 20.16 0.80
CA ASN A 66 13.90 20.56 0.95
C ASN A 66 14.39 21.48 -0.18
N SER A 67 13.85 21.32 -1.39
CA SER A 67 14.16 22.21 -2.52
C SER A 67 13.53 23.59 -2.32
N SER A 68 12.30 23.66 -1.81
CA SER A 68 11.62 24.94 -1.50
C SER A 68 12.21 25.69 -0.30
N ARG A 69 12.90 25.01 0.62
CA ARG A 69 13.59 25.66 1.75
C ARG A 69 14.94 26.26 1.38
N ASN A 70 15.55 25.81 0.28
CA ASN A 70 16.88 26.22 -0.16
C ASN A 70 16.85 27.16 -1.38
N ALA A 71 15.66 27.57 -1.83
CA ALA A 71 15.41 28.53 -2.91
C ALA A 71 15.01 29.88 -2.33
#